data_AF-A0A0B7BTR3-F1
#
_entry.id   AF-A0A0B7BTR3-F1
#
_cell.length_a   1.000
_cell.length_b   1.000
_cell.length_c   1.000
_cell.angle_alpha   90.00
_cell.angle_beta   90.00
_cell.angle_gamma   90.00
#
_symmetry.space_group_name_H-M   'P 1'
#
loop_
_entity.id
_entity.type
_entity.pdbx_description
1 polymer ?
#
loop_
_entity_poly.entity_id
_entity_poly.type
_entity_poly.pdbx_seq_one_letter_code
_entity_poly.pdbx_strand_id
1 'polypeptide(L)'
;MAKNIQHSKIVYPPGCKELAEDVGKDELIRRLKVLARAFQDMGQDDNDSYAPLALHLATETYMEHINKDVRLLTACCIADVFRIFAPEAPYKEGDQLKEIFMFFIQQLRGLEDPEAPSFKRYFYLLENLSWVKSFNICIELEDNQEIFCALYKLFFSIINEKHTSKVKTFMLDIMAPLISEADFVSQELLEAILVNMVDPNKTQRKISYIMAKDLIKRTASTIEPYIQTFFNNMLMLGKQADNDVANHLYDLIYELNQVSPNILL
;
A
#
# COMPACT_ATOMS: atom_id res chain seq x y z
N MET A 1 24.65 -10.85 -20.31
CA MET A 1 24.72 -12.29 -20.01
C MET A 1 23.31 -12.73 -19.63
N ALA A 2 22.68 -13.57 -20.46
CA ALA A 2 21.33 -14.07 -20.19
C ALA A 2 21.40 -14.99 -18.96
N LYS A 3 20.74 -14.61 -17.87
CA LYS A 3 20.60 -15.46 -16.68
C LYS A 3 19.70 -16.64 -17.05
N ASN A 4 20.27 -17.84 -17.03
CA ASN A 4 19.53 -19.10 -17.08
C ASN A 4 18.61 -19.17 -15.86
N ILE A 5 17.33 -18.85 -16.04
CA ILE A 5 16.29 -19.23 -15.09
C ILE A 5 16.09 -20.73 -15.29
N GLN A 6 16.55 -21.52 -14.33
CA GLN A 6 16.23 -22.94 -14.24
C GLN A 6 14.69 -23.02 -14.20
N HIS A 7 14.05 -23.55 -15.25
CA HIS A 7 12.59 -23.75 -15.28
C HIS A 7 12.22 -24.84 -14.27
N SER A 8 12.17 -24.47 -12.99
CA SER A 8 11.54 -25.27 -11.95
C SER A 8 10.09 -25.50 -12.36
N LYS A 9 9.68 -26.77 -12.45
CA LYS A 9 8.33 -27.14 -12.83
C LYS A 9 7.33 -26.46 -11.89
N ILE A 10 6.44 -25.64 -12.44
CA ILE A 10 5.41 -24.94 -11.66
C ILE A 10 4.43 -25.99 -11.12
N VAL A 11 4.24 -25.99 -9.80
CA VAL A 11 3.28 -26.85 -9.10
C VAL A 11 2.03 -26.04 -8.79
N TYR A 12 0.87 -26.60 -9.07
CA TYR A 12 -0.43 -25.97 -8.82
C TYR A 12 -1.16 -26.69 -7.68
N PRO A 13 -1.84 -25.95 -6.77
CA PRO A 13 -2.64 -26.56 -5.72
C PRO A 13 -3.75 -27.47 -6.29
N PRO A 14 -4.27 -28.44 -5.50
CA PRO A 14 -5.34 -29.33 -5.94
C PRO A 14 -6.55 -28.56 -6.52
N GLY A 15 -7.03 -29.00 -7.69
CA GLY A 15 -8.15 -28.36 -8.39
C GLY A 15 -7.80 -27.12 -9.22
N CYS A 16 -6.58 -26.58 -9.08
CA CYS A 16 -6.10 -25.49 -9.92
C CYS A 16 -5.56 -26.02 -11.25
N LYS A 17 -5.90 -25.33 -12.34
CA LYS A 17 -5.35 -25.61 -13.68
C LYS A 17 -4.20 -24.64 -13.95
N GLU A 18 -3.31 -25.06 -14.85
CA GLU A 18 -2.19 -24.24 -15.30
C GLU A 18 -2.63 -22.87 -15.83
N LEU A 19 -1.87 -21.82 -15.52
CA LEU A 19 -2.07 -20.49 -16.08
C LEU A 19 -1.16 -20.38 -17.31
N ALA A 20 -1.70 -20.70 -18.49
CA ALA A 20 -0.96 -20.58 -19.74
C ALA A 20 -1.39 -19.31 -20.49
N GLU A 21 -0.44 -18.66 -21.15
CA GLU A 21 -0.63 -17.36 -21.82
C GLU A 21 -1.55 -17.45 -23.05
N ASP A 22 -1.69 -18.62 -23.64
CA ASP A 22 -2.53 -18.91 -24.81
C ASP A 22 -4.01 -19.14 -24.45
N VAL A 23 -4.34 -19.16 -23.16
CA VAL A 23 -5.69 -19.40 -22.68
C VAL A 23 -6.54 -18.14 -22.86
N GLY A 24 -7.73 -18.31 -23.45
CA GLY A 24 -8.68 -17.22 -23.61
C GLY A 24 -9.00 -16.53 -22.27
N LYS A 25 -9.13 -15.20 -22.31
CA LYS A 25 -9.34 -14.31 -21.15
C LYS A 25 -10.33 -14.84 -20.10
N ASP A 26 -11.51 -15.31 -20.52
CA ASP A 26 -12.55 -15.74 -19.59
C ASP A 26 -12.17 -17.02 -18.84
N GLU A 27 -11.47 -17.94 -19.52
CA GLU A 27 -10.93 -19.13 -18.90
C GLU A 27 -9.76 -18.80 -17.96
N LEU A 28 -8.90 -17.84 -18.32
CA LEU A 28 -7.84 -17.36 -17.44
C LEU A 28 -8.41 -16.79 -16.13
N ILE A 29 -9.44 -15.93 -16.23
CA ILE A 29 -10.15 -15.40 -15.06
C ILE A 29 -10.76 -16.53 -14.23
N ARG A 30 -11.34 -17.55 -14.86
CA ARG A 30 -11.91 -18.71 -14.16
C ARG A 30 -10.84 -19.48 -13.39
N ARG A 31 -9.67 -19.72 -13.99
CA ARG A 31 -8.54 -20.41 -13.35
C ARG A 31 -7.98 -19.60 -12.19
N LEU A 32 -7.78 -18.29 -12.38
CA LEU A 32 -7.32 -17.38 -11.32
C LEU A 32 -8.30 -17.28 -10.15
N LYS A 33 -9.62 -17.32 -10.39
CA LYS A 33 -10.62 -17.38 -9.31
C LYS A 33 -10.49 -18.64 -8.46
N VAL A 34 -10.25 -19.79 -9.09
CA VAL A 34 -10.03 -21.06 -8.38
C VAL A 34 -8.71 -21.00 -7.61
N LEU A 35 -7.65 -20.48 -8.21
CA LEU A 35 -6.35 -20.34 -7.56
C LEU A 35 -6.40 -19.39 -6.36
N ALA A 36 -7.01 -18.21 -6.52
CA ALA A 36 -7.18 -17.25 -5.43
C ALA A 36 -7.95 -17.86 -4.26
N ARG A 37 -8.96 -18.70 -4.54
CA ARG A 37 -9.69 -19.41 -3.49
C ARG A 37 -8.82 -20.46 -2.81
N ALA A 38 -8.05 -21.24 -3.57
CA ALA A 38 -7.16 -22.25 -3.03
C ALA A 38 -6.09 -21.64 -2.12
N PHE A 39 -5.47 -20.52 -2.52
CA PHE A 39 -4.53 -19.79 -1.68
C PHE A 39 -5.18 -19.16 -0.46
N GLN A 40 -6.37 -18.55 -0.59
CA GLN A 40 -7.11 -18.01 0.54
C GLN A 40 -7.38 -19.07 1.63
N ASP A 41 -7.71 -20.30 1.24
CA ASP A 41 -8.02 -21.40 2.17
C ASP A 41 -6.75 -22.13 2.69
N MET A 42 -5.56 -21.79 2.17
CA MET A 42 -4.29 -22.43 2.52
C MET A 42 -3.69 -21.86 3.82
N GLY A 43 -3.20 -22.74 4.69
CA GLY A 43 -2.41 -22.40 5.89
C GLY A 43 -0.95 -22.11 5.57
N GLN A 44 -0.07 -22.07 6.58
CA GLN A 44 1.37 -21.86 6.39
C GLN A 44 2.17 -23.16 6.20
N ASP A 45 1.57 -24.32 6.48
CA ASP A 45 2.30 -25.60 6.55
C ASP A 45 2.66 -26.19 5.17
N ASP A 46 3.94 -26.53 4.97
CA ASP A 46 4.51 -27.30 3.84
C ASP A 46 4.20 -26.77 2.41
N ASN A 47 4.28 -25.45 2.21
CA ASN A 47 3.90 -24.80 0.94
C ASN A 47 5.06 -24.45 0.00
N ASP A 48 6.30 -24.84 0.32
CA ASP A 48 7.51 -24.54 -0.46
C ASP A 48 7.41 -24.91 -1.95
N SER A 49 6.67 -25.98 -2.24
CA SER A 49 6.45 -26.45 -3.62
C SER A 49 5.75 -25.43 -4.52
N TYR A 50 5.03 -24.45 -3.95
CA TYR A 50 4.33 -23.40 -4.69
C TYR A 50 5.17 -22.14 -4.93
N ALA A 51 6.41 -22.06 -4.43
CA ALA A 51 7.28 -20.90 -4.67
C ALA A 51 7.47 -20.57 -6.18
N PRO A 52 7.65 -21.55 -7.09
CA PRO A 52 7.71 -21.26 -8.53
C PRO A 52 6.42 -20.65 -9.08
N LEU A 53 5.25 -21.03 -8.57
CA LEU A 53 3.97 -20.46 -8.95
C LEU A 53 3.83 -19.03 -8.44
N ALA A 54 4.25 -18.77 -7.20
CA ALA A 54 4.27 -17.43 -6.62
C ALA A 54 5.13 -16.46 -7.44
N LEU A 55 6.31 -16.90 -7.88
CA LEU A 55 7.19 -16.15 -8.76
C LEU A 55 6.57 -15.93 -10.15
N HIS A 56 5.91 -16.95 -10.70
CA HIS A 56 5.23 -16.84 -11.99
C HIS A 56 4.08 -15.82 -11.97
N LEU A 57 3.31 -15.76 -10.88
CA LEU A 57 2.24 -14.77 -10.69
C LEU A 57 2.77 -13.33 -10.59
N ALA A 58 3.99 -13.14 -10.08
CA ALA A 58 4.65 -11.85 -9.94
C ALA A 58 5.44 -11.44 -11.20
N THR A 59 4.97 -11.85 -12.38
CA THR A 59 5.53 -11.43 -13.68
C THR A 59 4.64 -10.35 -14.33
N GLU A 60 5.23 -9.56 -15.22
CA GLU A 60 4.53 -8.52 -16.00
C GLU A 60 3.29 -9.08 -16.72
N THR A 61 3.35 -10.33 -17.21
CA THR A 61 2.24 -11.04 -17.87
C THR A 61 0.94 -10.97 -17.07
N TYR A 62 1.02 -11.05 -15.72
CA TYR A 62 -0.15 -11.03 -14.85
C TYR A 62 -0.36 -9.69 -14.12
N MET A 63 0.73 -9.04 -13.69
CA MET A 63 0.66 -7.76 -12.97
C MET A 63 0.25 -6.61 -13.88
N GLU A 64 0.71 -6.61 -15.13
CA GLU A 64 0.41 -5.57 -16.13
C GLU A 64 -0.66 -6.01 -17.14
N HIS A 65 -1.29 -7.17 -16.91
CA HIS A 65 -2.29 -7.73 -17.81
C HIS A 65 -3.39 -6.71 -18.14
N ILE A 66 -3.80 -6.58 -19.41
CA ILE A 66 -4.76 -5.56 -19.87
C ILE A 66 -6.11 -5.60 -19.13
N ASN A 67 -6.55 -6.79 -18.72
CA ASN A 67 -7.81 -6.97 -18.00
C ASN A 67 -7.68 -6.72 -16.49
N LYS A 68 -8.54 -5.85 -15.95
CA LYS A 68 -8.60 -5.48 -14.53
C LYS A 68 -8.90 -6.64 -13.59
N ASP A 69 -9.76 -7.58 -13.97
CA ASP A 69 -10.09 -8.72 -13.11
C ASP A 69 -8.92 -9.69 -12.96
N VAL A 70 -8.16 -9.90 -14.05
CA VAL A 70 -6.90 -10.66 -13.99
C VAL A 70 -5.94 -10.02 -13.00
N ARG A 71 -5.66 -8.71 -13.13
CA ARG A 71 -4.78 -7.99 -12.20
C ARG A 71 -5.25 -8.07 -10.75
N LEU A 72 -6.54 -7.85 -10.51
CA LEU A 72 -7.08 -7.93 -9.15
C LEU A 72 -6.96 -9.33 -8.54
N LEU A 73 -7.25 -10.38 -9.32
CA LEU A 73 -7.10 -11.76 -8.86
C LEU A 73 -5.63 -12.11 -8.60
N THR A 74 -4.72 -11.68 -9.48
CA THR A 74 -3.28 -11.80 -9.28
C THR A 74 -2.83 -11.12 -7.98
N ALA A 75 -3.29 -9.89 -7.72
CA ALA A 75 -2.96 -9.20 -6.47
C ALA A 75 -3.47 -9.94 -5.23
N CYS A 76 -4.69 -10.50 -5.27
CA CYS A 76 -5.17 -11.34 -4.17
C CYS A 76 -4.29 -12.57 -3.96
N CYS A 77 -3.89 -13.26 -5.05
CA CYS A 77 -3.00 -14.42 -4.96
C CYS A 77 -1.63 -14.05 -4.35
N ILE A 78 -1.01 -12.96 -4.80
CA ILE A 78 0.30 -12.51 -4.29
C ILE A 78 0.18 -12.08 -2.82
N ALA A 79 -0.90 -11.40 -2.42
CA ALA A 79 -1.14 -11.06 -1.01
C ALA A 79 -1.26 -12.32 -0.14
N ASP A 80 -1.98 -13.35 -0.62
CA ASP A 80 -2.03 -14.64 0.07
C ASP A 80 -0.68 -15.36 0.10
N VAL A 81 0.17 -15.22 -0.93
CA VAL A 81 1.55 -15.75 -0.89
C VAL A 81 2.32 -15.16 0.29
N PHE A 82 2.26 -13.84 0.53
CA PHE A 82 2.91 -13.26 1.72
C PHE A 82 2.40 -13.87 3.03
N ARG A 83 1.09 -14.17 3.11
CA ARG A 83 0.48 -14.83 4.28
C ARG A 83 0.95 -16.26 4.46
N ILE A 84 0.95 -17.04 3.38
CA ILE A 84 1.24 -18.48 3.34
C ILE A 84 2.72 -18.74 3.62
N PHE A 85 3.61 -17.92 3.07
CA PHE A 85 5.06 -18.10 3.17
C PHE A 85 5.69 -17.32 4.33
N ALA A 86 4.91 -16.58 5.12
CA ALA A 86 5.46 -15.87 6.27
C ALA A 86 6.22 -16.85 7.20
N PRO A 87 7.40 -16.47 7.73
CA PRO A 87 7.96 -15.11 7.74
C PRO A 87 8.68 -14.69 6.45
N GLU A 88 9.06 -15.63 5.57
CA GLU A 88 9.90 -15.34 4.39
C GLU A 88 9.19 -15.70 3.08
N ALA A 89 8.65 -14.69 2.41
CA ALA A 89 8.07 -14.83 1.09
C ALA A 89 9.14 -15.23 0.04
N PRO A 90 8.75 -15.90 -1.07
CA PRO A 90 9.70 -16.34 -2.10
C PRO A 90 10.31 -15.18 -2.92
N TYR A 91 9.88 -13.93 -2.70
CA TYR A 91 10.35 -12.72 -3.36
C TYR A 91 11.59 -12.16 -2.65
N LYS A 92 12.78 -12.37 -3.23
CA LYS A 92 14.06 -12.05 -2.57
C LYS A 92 14.72 -10.78 -3.09
N GLU A 93 14.37 -10.35 -4.30
CA GLU A 93 15.01 -9.20 -4.94
C GLU A 93 14.26 -7.92 -4.55
N GLY A 94 15.00 -6.88 -4.13
CA GLY A 94 14.41 -5.60 -3.70
C GLY A 94 13.58 -4.91 -4.78
N ASP A 95 14.05 -4.94 -6.03
CA ASP A 95 13.33 -4.40 -7.18
C ASP A 95 12.02 -5.17 -7.43
N GLN A 96 12.04 -6.50 -7.32
CA GLN A 96 10.83 -7.31 -7.46
C GLN A 96 9.82 -7.00 -6.35
N LEU A 97 10.27 -6.83 -5.10
CA LEU A 97 9.39 -6.42 -4.00
C LEU A 97 8.79 -5.04 -4.27
N LYS A 98 9.61 -4.08 -4.72
CA LYS A 98 9.14 -2.73 -5.09
C LYS A 98 8.04 -2.79 -6.16
N GLU A 99 8.24 -3.56 -7.23
CA GLU A 99 7.24 -3.76 -8.29
C GLU A 99 5.93 -4.34 -7.75
N ILE A 100 6.00 -5.36 -6.89
CA ILE A 100 4.83 -6.00 -6.27
C ILE A 100 4.06 -5.00 -5.39
N PHE A 101 4.75 -4.22 -4.56
CA PHE A 101 4.08 -3.25 -3.68
C PHE A 101 3.49 -2.08 -4.45
N MET A 102 4.17 -1.59 -5.49
CA MET A 102 3.61 -0.61 -6.41
C MET A 102 2.38 -1.16 -7.15
N PHE A 103 2.40 -2.43 -7.54
CA PHE A 103 1.25 -3.11 -8.12
C PHE A 103 0.07 -3.22 -7.13
N PHE A 104 0.32 -3.51 -5.85
CA PHE A 104 -0.73 -3.48 -4.83
C PHE A 104 -1.33 -2.09 -4.66
N ILE A 105 -0.51 -1.04 -4.60
CA ILE A 105 -0.96 0.36 -4.56
C ILE A 105 -1.89 0.63 -5.75
N GLN A 106 -1.50 0.24 -6.98
CA GLN A 106 -2.37 0.40 -8.14
C GLN A 106 -3.72 -0.32 -8.00
N GLN A 107 -3.74 -1.54 -7.43
CA GLN A 107 -4.99 -2.27 -7.21
C GLN A 107 -5.84 -1.64 -6.10
N LEU A 108 -5.23 -1.14 -5.03
CA LEU A 108 -5.95 -0.50 -3.91
C LEU A 108 -6.77 0.74 -4.33
N ARG A 109 -6.48 1.34 -5.49
CA ARG A 109 -7.34 2.38 -6.11
C ARG A 109 -8.78 1.90 -6.32
N GLY A 110 -9.00 0.61 -6.53
CA GLY A 110 -10.35 0.03 -6.67
C GLY A 110 -11.24 0.15 -5.41
N LEU A 111 -10.71 0.64 -4.29
CA LEU A 111 -11.47 0.98 -3.10
C LEU A 111 -12.21 2.32 -3.20
N GLU A 112 -11.90 3.17 -4.18
CA GLU A 112 -12.47 4.53 -4.29
C GLU A 112 -14.00 4.57 -4.25
N ASP A 113 -14.67 3.57 -4.83
CA ASP A 113 -16.11 3.43 -4.82
C ASP A 113 -16.58 2.20 -4.02
N PRO A 114 -16.99 2.38 -2.75
CA PRO A 114 -17.58 1.32 -1.92
C PRO A 114 -18.82 0.62 -2.51
N GLU A 115 -19.49 1.26 -3.47
CA GLU A 115 -20.72 0.73 -4.09
C GLU A 115 -20.42 -0.10 -5.34
N ALA A 116 -19.18 -0.10 -5.83
CA ALA A 116 -18.78 -0.84 -7.02
C ALA A 116 -18.94 -2.37 -6.81
N PRO A 117 -19.41 -3.14 -7.83
CA PRO A 117 -19.60 -4.59 -7.70
C PRO A 117 -18.34 -5.37 -7.31
N SER A 118 -17.16 -4.87 -7.67
CA SER A 118 -15.86 -5.45 -7.36
C SER A 118 -15.30 -5.08 -5.99
N PHE A 119 -15.93 -4.14 -5.26
CA PHE A 119 -15.41 -3.59 -4.01
C PHE A 119 -15.07 -4.67 -2.99
N LYS A 120 -15.91 -5.71 -2.86
CA LYS A 120 -15.68 -6.83 -1.93
C LYS A 120 -14.30 -7.48 -2.10
N ARG A 121 -13.79 -7.54 -3.34
CA ARG A 121 -12.49 -8.15 -3.63
C ARG A 121 -11.32 -7.19 -3.36
N TYR A 122 -11.49 -5.90 -3.63
CA TYR A 122 -10.53 -4.88 -3.22
C TYR A 122 -10.45 -4.75 -1.69
N PHE A 123 -11.59 -4.85 -1.00
CA PHE A 123 -11.66 -4.89 0.45
C PHE A 123 -10.90 -6.10 1.02
N TYR A 124 -11.06 -7.28 0.43
CA TYR A 124 -10.29 -8.46 0.81
C TYR A 124 -8.79 -8.24 0.66
N LEU A 125 -8.35 -7.63 -0.45
CA LEU A 125 -6.94 -7.30 -0.66
C LEU A 125 -6.41 -6.37 0.45
N LEU A 126 -7.13 -5.29 0.76
CA LEU A 126 -6.77 -4.37 1.85
C LEU A 126 -6.69 -5.06 3.21
N GLU A 127 -7.72 -5.85 3.54
CA GLU A 127 -7.82 -6.57 4.81
C GLU A 127 -6.65 -7.54 4.98
N ASN A 128 -6.31 -8.30 3.93
CA ASN A 128 -5.19 -9.24 3.95
C ASN A 128 -3.85 -8.52 4.16
N LEU A 129 -3.56 -7.50 3.34
CA LEU A 129 -2.33 -6.71 3.44
C LEU A 129 -2.15 -6.05 4.82
N SER A 130 -3.25 -5.55 5.40
CA SER A 130 -3.25 -4.94 6.74
C SER A 130 -3.02 -5.98 7.84
N TRP A 131 -3.72 -7.13 7.78
CA TRP A 131 -3.62 -8.16 8.82
C TRP A 131 -2.27 -8.86 8.85
N VAL A 132 -1.71 -9.16 7.66
CA VAL A 132 -0.38 -9.76 7.50
C VAL A 132 0.75 -8.73 7.71
N LYS A 133 0.41 -7.43 7.75
CA LYS A 133 1.37 -6.32 7.79
C LYS A 133 2.37 -6.36 6.64
N SER A 134 1.90 -6.74 5.44
CA SER A 134 2.78 -6.99 4.29
C SER A 134 3.63 -5.77 3.92
N PHE A 135 3.09 -4.55 4.04
CA PHE A 135 3.83 -3.32 3.74
C PHE A 135 5.01 -3.05 4.69
N ASN A 136 5.08 -3.67 5.87
CA ASN A 136 6.25 -3.52 6.75
C ASN A 136 7.53 -4.06 6.09
N ILE A 137 7.42 -5.00 5.14
CA ILE A 137 8.55 -5.48 4.34
C ILE A 137 9.23 -4.32 3.58
N CYS A 138 8.46 -3.30 3.19
CA CYS A 138 8.99 -2.15 2.48
C CYS A 138 9.94 -1.29 3.33
N ILE A 139 9.91 -1.38 4.67
CA ILE A 139 10.76 -0.56 5.55
C ILE A 139 12.24 -0.81 5.25
N GLU A 140 12.61 -2.06 4.98
CA GLU A 140 13.99 -2.49 4.71
C GLU A 140 14.45 -2.27 3.26
N LEU A 141 13.60 -1.72 2.38
CA LEU A 141 13.96 -1.46 0.98
C LEU A 141 14.71 -0.12 0.84
N GLU A 142 15.74 -0.09 -0.01
CA GLU A 142 16.54 1.13 -0.26
C GLU A 142 15.67 2.30 -0.79
N ASP A 143 14.73 2.03 -1.69
CA ASP A 143 13.81 3.02 -2.29
C ASP A 143 12.42 3.06 -1.62
N ASN A 144 12.36 2.83 -0.30
CA ASN A 144 11.08 2.70 0.41
C ASN A 144 10.18 3.95 0.32
N GLN A 145 10.76 5.15 0.22
CA GLN A 145 10.02 6.40 0.22
C GLN A 145 9.14 6.57 -1.02
N GLU A 146 9.55 6.05 -2.18
CA GLU A 146 8.72 6.10 -3.38
C GLU A 146 7.42 5.33 -3.18
N ILE A 147 7.52 4.13 -2.57
CA ILE A 147 6.37 3.29 -2.23
C ILE A 147 5.50 3.99 -1.20
N PHE A 148 6.09 4.56 -0.15
CA PHE A 148 5.35 5.25 0.92
C PHE A 148 4.60 6.46 0.36
N CYS A 149 5.28 7.33 -0.40
CA CYS A 149 4.66 8.49 -1.05
C CYS A 149 3.48 8.08 -1.93
N ALA A 150 3.66 7.05 -2.77
CA ALA A 150 2.61 6.56 -3.66
C ALA A 150 1.40 6.02 -2.88
N LEU A 151 1.63 5.23 -1.83
CA LEU A 151 0.59 4.65 -0.99
C LEU A 151 -0.21 5.73 -0.24
N TYR A 152 0.49 6.71 0.35
CA TYR A 152 -0.12 7.76 1.14
C TYR A 152 -0.97 8.68 0.26
N LYS A 153 -0.41 9.14 -0.86
CA LYS A 153 -1.15 9.93 -1.85
C LYS A 153 -2.38 9.17 -2.33
N LEU A 154 -2.27 7.86 -2.58
CA LEU A 154 -3.40 7.04 -2.97
C LEU A 154 -4.49 7.02 -1.88
N PHE A 155 -4.17 6.61 -0.65
CA PHE A 155 -5.16 6.48 0.42
C PHE A 155 -5.84 7.81 0.72
N PHE A 156 -5.08 8.91 0.81
CA PHE A 156 -5.67 10.23 0.95
C PHE A 156 -6.53 10.62 -0.26
N SER A 157 -6.22 10.16 -1.48
CA SER A 157 -7.01 10.46 -2.69
C SER A 157 -8.34 9.69 -2.78
N ILE A 158 -8.41 8.45 -2.27
CA ILE A 158 -9.58 7.59 -2.45
C ILE A 158 -10.52 7.55 -1.24
N ILE A 159 -10.01 7.85 -0.03
CA ILE A 159 -10.84 7.79 1.18
C ILE A 159 -11.96 8.84 1.14
N ASN A 160 -13.17 8.42 1.49
CA ASN A 160 -14.37 9.25 1.47
C ASN A 160 -15.39 8.80 2.53
N GLU A 161 -16.51 9.51 2.61
CA GLU A 161 -17.53 9.33 3.65
C GLU A 161 -18.30 8.01 3.56
N LYS A 162 -18.38 7.40 2.36
CA LYS A 162 -19.02 6.10 2.14
C LYS A 162 -18.22 4.93 2.72
N HIS A 163 -16.94 5.13 3.01
CA HIS A 163 -16.10 4.10 3.61
C HIS A 163 -16.48 3.82 5.06
N THR A 164 -16.62 2.54 5.38
CA THR A 164 -16.85 2.08 6.75
C THR A 164 -15.65 2.38 7.65
N SER A 165 -15.87 2.40 8.97
CA SER A 165 -14.79 2.53 9.94
C SER A 165 -13.73 1.45 9.78
N LYS A 166 -14.12 0.23 9.38
CA LYS A 166 -13.19 -0.89 9.18
C LYS A 166 -12.18 -0.60 8.05
N VAL A 167 -12.62 -0.02 6.93
CA VAL A 167 -11.70 0.36 5.84
C VAL A 167 -10.73 1.44 6.29
N LYS A 168 -11.22 2.46 7.00
CA LYS A 168 -10.40 3.55 7.54
C LYS A 168 -9.34 3.01 8.49
N THR A 169 -9.72 2.08 9.37
CA THR A 169 -8.79 1.41 10.29
C THR A 169 -7.72 0.63 9.54
N PHE A 170 -8.06 -0.20 8.56
CA PHE A 170 -7.04 -0.94 7.80
C PHE A 170 -6.07 -0.05 7.03
N MET A 171 -6.54 1.07 6.45
CA MET A 171 -5.64 2.04 5.83
C MET A 171 -4.67 2.63 6.85
N LEU A 172 -5.15 3.04 8.04
CA LEU A 172 -4.29 3.57 9.10
C LEU A 172 -3.33 2.53 9.67
N ASP A 173 -3.76 1.27 9.79
CA ASP A 173 -2.94 0.18 10.33
C ASP A 173 -1.82 -0.22 9.34
N ILE A 174 -2.01 0.04 8.04
CA ILE A 174 -0.93 -0.04 7.05
C ILE A 174 -0.04 1.21 7.12
N MET A 175 -0.59 2.41 7.20
CA MET A 175 0.19 3.66 7.13
C MET A 175 1.07 3.86 8.37
N ALA A 176 0.52 3.74 9.58
CA ALA A 176 1.20 4.16 10.81
C ALA A 176 2.56 3.48 11.05
N PRO A 177 2.72 2.14 10.85
CA PRO A 177 4.03 1.50 10.97
C PRO A 177 5.10 2.09 10.04
N LEU A 178 4.70 2.53 8.83
CA LEU A 178 5.64 3.10 7.84
C LEU A 178 6.17 4.49 8.22
N ILE A 179 5.60 5.12 9.24
CA ILE A 179 6.19 6.30 9.91
C ILE A 179 6.93 5.86 11.17
N SER A 180 6.28 5.04 12.01
CA SER A 180 6.78 4.75 13.35
C SER A 180 8.03 3.87 13.37
N GLU A 181 8.17 2.98 12.40
CA GLU A 181 9.25 1.97 12.32
C GLU A 181 10.27 2.29 11.22
N ALA A 182 10.01 3.27 10.36
CA ALA A 182 10.96 3.67 9.31
C ALA A 182 12.13 4.48 9.88
N ASP A 183 13.33 4.30 9.31
CA ASP A 183 14.54 5.04 9.70
C ASP A 183 14.41 6.56 9.51
N PHE A 184 13.68 6.97 8.47
CA PHE A 184 13.41 8.38 8.20
C PHE A 184 12.09 8.61 7.47
N VAL A 185 11.57 9.84 7.58
CA VAL A 185 10.42 10.33 6.83
C VAL A 185 10.91 11.40 5.85
N SER A 186 10.72 11.16 4.55
CA SER A 186 11.07 12.15 3.52
C SER A 186 10.19 13.40 3.60
N GLN A 187 10.71 14.52 3.13
CA GLN A 187 9.95 15.77 3.04
C GLN A 187 8.70 15.61 2.16
N GLU A 188 8.80 14.87 1.05
CA GLU A 188 7.67 14.60 0.16
C GLU A 188 6.56 13.83 0.87
N LEU A 189 6.90 12.79 1.63
CA LEU A 189 5.94 12.02 2.41
C LEU A 189 5.27 12.88 3.49
N LEU A 190 6.06 13.69 4.18
CA LEU A 190 5.55 14.63 5.17
C LEU A 190 4.57 15.63 4.55
N GLU A 191 4.91 16.22 3.41
CA GLU A 191 4.04 17.14 2.67
C GLU A 191 2.75 16.44 2.20
N ALA A 192 2.84 15.19 1.72
CA ALA A 192 1.68 14.39 1.33
C ALA A 192 0.71 14.14 2.49
N ILE A 193 1.18 14.16 3.74
CA ILE A 193 0.33 14.10 4.94
C ILE A 193 -0.23 15.50 5.25
N LEU A 194 0.65 16.50 5.42
CA LEU A 194 0.31 17.84 5.89
C LEU A 194 -0.61 18.61 4.93
N VAL A 195 -0.56 18.34 3.63
CA VAL A 195 -1.45 18.97 2.63
C VAL A 195 -2.93 18.66 2.90
N ASN A 196 -3.26 17.59 3.64
CA ASN A 196 -4.63 17.28 4.02
C ASN A 196 -5.12 18.09 5.24
N MET A 197 -4.22 18.79 5.92
CA MET A 197 -4.49 19.59 7.13
C MET A 197 -4.81 21.05 6.81
N VAL A 198 -4.58 21.50 5.58
CA VAL A 198 -4.75 22.89 5.13
C VAL A 198 -5.83 23.01 4.08
N ASP A 199 -6.33 24.22 3.86
CA ASP A 199 -7.28 24.48 2.79
C ASP A 199 -6.61 24.41 1.40
N PRO A 200 -7.34 24.01 0.35
CA PRO A 200 -8.76 23.64 0.36
C PRO A 200 -9.05 22.20 0.80
N ASN A 201 -8.03 21.35 0.97
CA ASN A 201 -8.23 19.92 1.25
C ASN A 201 -8.95 19.67 2.58
N LYS A 202 -8.62 20.43 3.61
CA LYS A 202 -9.28 20.38 4.92
C LYS A 202 -10.80 20.54 4.80
N THR A 203 -11.26 21.54 4.06
CA THR A 203 -12.69 21.84 3.90
C THR A 203 -13.38 20.96 2.86
N GLN A 204 -12.73 20.68 1.74
CA GLN A 204 -13.30 19.92 0.63
C GLN A 204 -13.23 18.40 0.83
N ARG A 205 -12.26 17.89 1.61
CA ARG A 205 -11.95 16.47 1.77
C ARG A 205 -11.88 16.08 3.24
N LYS A 206 -13.00 16.29 3.95
CA LYS A 206 -13.12 16.11 5.41
C LYS A 206 -12.62 14.75 5.92
N ILE A 207 -12.84 13.67 5.17
CA ILE A 207 -12.41 12.33 5.61
C ILE A 207 -10.89 12.16 5.46
N SER A 208 -10.27 12.72 4.43
CA SER A 208 -8.80 12.76 4.29
C SER A 208 -8.18 13.58 5.42
N TYR A 209 -8.77 14.72 5.78
CA TYR A 209 -8.37 15.52 6.94
C TYR A 209 -8.44 14.71 8.25
N ILE A 210 -9.58 14.05 8.53
CA ILE A 210 -9.74 13.21 9.74
C ILE A 210 -8.69 12.09 9.76
N MET A 211 -8.46 11.42 8.64
CA MET A 211 -7.44 10.37 8.53
C MET A 211 -6.04 10.92 8.81
N ALA A 212 -5.70 12.11 8.30
CA ALA A 212 -4.41 12.75 8.58
C ALA A 212 -4.25 13.08 10.07
N LYS A 213 -5.30 13.60 10.74
CA LYS A 213 -5.28 13.82 12.20
C LYS A 213 -5.02 12.53 12.97
N ASP A 214 -5.76 11.47 12.63
CA ASP A 214 -5.65 10.18 13.32
C ASP A 214 -4.26 9.57 13.11
N LEU A 215 -3.70 9.70 11.91
CA LEU A 215 -2.34 9.25 11.60
C LEU A 215 -1.30 10.02 12.41
N ILE A 216 -1.31 11.35 12.35
CA ILE A 216 -0.37 12.22 13.08
C ILE A 216 -0.45 11.95 14.59
N LYS A 217 -1.65 11.74 15.12
CA LYS A 217 -1.84 11.41 16.54
C LYS A 217 -1.25 10.05 16.91
N ARG A 218 -1.38 9.03 16.04
CA ARG A 218 -0.81 7.69 16.25
C ARG A 218 0.71 7.66 16.16
N THR A 219 1.29 8.56 15.38
CA THR A 219 2.73 8.58 15.08
C THR A 219 3.44 9.80 15.69
N ALA A 220 2.82 10.47 16.66
CA ALA A 220 3.24 11.78 17.16
C ALA A 220 4.71 11.81 17.59
N SER A 221 5.16 10.82 18.37
CA SER A 221 6.53 10.73 18.88
C SER A 221 7.59 10.62 17.79
N THR A 222 7.24 10.01 16.66
CA THR A 222 8.19 9.78 15.55
C THR A 222 8.11 10.92 14.54
N ILE A 223 6.92 11.46 14.27
CA ILE A 223 6.73 12.49 13.23
C ILE A 223 7.10 13.91 13.71
N GLU A 224 7.07 14.17 15.02
CA GLU A 224 7.41 15.46 15.66
C GLU A 224 8.73 16.07 15.14
N PRO A 225 9.90 15.40 15.18
CA PRO A 225 11.15 16.02 14.76
C PRO A 225 11.16 16.43 13.28
N TYR A 226 10.42 15.72 12.42
CA TYR A 226 10.28 16.06 11.00
C TYR A 226 9.40 17.31 10.80
N ILE A 227 8.32 17.44 11.58
CA ILE A 227 7.45 18.61 11.56
C ILE A 227 8.19 19.85 12.09
N GLN A 228 8.93 19.73 13.20
CA GLN A 228 9.76 20.82 13.72
C GLN A 228 10.80 21.27 12.68
N THR A 229 11.49 20.30 12.06
CA THR A 229 12.48 20.58 11.01
C THR A 229 11.85 21.28 9.81
N PHE A 230 10.65 20.85 9.40
CA PHE A 230 9.87 21.50 8.35
C PHE A 230 9.61 22.98 8.68
N PHE A 231 9.07 23.29 9.87
CA PHE A 231 8.80 24.67 10.26
C PHE A 231 10.07 25.52 10.42
N ASN A 232 11.15 24.96 10.96
CA ASN A 232 12.42 25.67 11.06
C ASN A 232 12.96 26.04 9.67
N ASN A 233 12.85 25.14 8.70
CA ASN A 233 13.26 25.42 7.32
C ASN A 233 12.40 26.51 6.66
N MET A 234 11.07 26.50 6.88
CA MET A 234 10.16 27.45 6.25
C MET A 234 10.18 28.83 6.91
N LEU A 235 10.14 28.89 8.24
CA LEU A 235 10.01 30.14 9.00
C LEU A 235 11.35 30.82 9.27
N MET A 236 12.39 30.06 9.61
CA MET A 236 13.67 30.63 10.05
C MET A 236 14.65 30.82 8.91
N LEU A 237 14.69 29.88 7.95
CA LEU A 237 15.64 29.93 6.84
C LEU A 237 15.08 30.62 5.59
N GLY A 238 13.79 31.00 5.60
CA GLY A 238 13.14 31.68 4.48
C GLY A 238 13.23 30.88 3.18
N LYS A 239 13.38 29.56 3.24
CA LYS A 239 13.35 28.69 2.07
C LYS A 239 11.92 28.75 1.54
N GLN A 240 11.68 29.56 0.51
CA GLN A 240 10.41 29.54 -0.21
C GLN A 240 10.30 28.20 -0.93
N ALA A 241 9.67 27.23 -0.27
CA ALA A 241 9.14 26.10 -1.00
C ALA A 241 7.85 26.57 -1.69
N ASP A 242 7.83 26.48 -3.01
CA ASP A 242 6.62 26.70 -3.80
C ASP A 242 5.73 25.46 -3.66
N ASN A 243 5.17 25.25 -2.48
CA ASN A 243 4.23 24.16 -2.21
C ASN A 243 3.03 24.65 -1.40
N ASP A 244 1.89 23.98 -1.61
CA ASP A 244 0.60 24.37 -1.03
C ASP A 244 0.65 24.44 0.51
N VAL A 245 1.46 23.59 1.14
CA VAL A 245 1.60 23.56 2.60
C VAL A 245 2.28 24.83 3.13
N ALA A 246 3.32 25.32 2.46
CA ALA A 246 4.08 26.50 2.86
C ALA A 246 3.25 27.80 2.80
N ASN A 247 2.21 27.84 1.97
CA ASN A 247 1.29 28.98 1.89
C ASN A 247 0.31 29.05 3.09
N HIS A 248 0.18 27.96 3.85
CA HIS A 248 -0.80 27.80 4.94
C HIS A 248 -0.14 27.50 6.30
N LEU A 249 1.09 27.98 6.55
CA LEU A 249 1.87 27.62 7.74
C LEU A 249 1.17 27.94 9.06
N TYR A 250 0.55 29.12 9.21
CA TYR A 250 -0.14 29.48 10.45
C TYR A 250 -1.39 28.64 10.71
N ASP A 251 -2.14 28.35 9.65
CA ASP A 251 -3.31 27.45 9.73
C ASP A 251 -2.85 26.05 10.11
N LEU A 252 -1.75 25.58 9.54
CA LEU A 252 -1.18 24.28 9.85
C LEU A 252 -0.71 24.18 11.30
N ILE A 253 -0.04 25.21 11.84
CA ILE A 253 0.36 25.27 13.26
C ILE A 253 -0.88 25.20 14.15
N TYR A 254 -1.93 25.96 13.83
CA TYR A 254 -3.19 25.91 14.58
C TYR A 254 -3.78 24.50 14.58
N GLU A 255 -3.85 23.86 13.42
CA GLU A 255 -4.41 22.51 13.28
C GLU A 255 -3.59 21.44 13.99
N LEU A 256 -2.25 21.49 13.88
CA LEU A 256 -1.35 20.57 14.57
C LEU A 256 -1.47 20.73 16.10
N ASN A 257 -1.59 21.95 16.60
CA ASN A 257 -1.80 22.21 18.03
C ASN A 257 -3.13 21.58 18.53
N GLN A 258 -4.18 21.59 17.70
CA GLN A 258 -5.45 20.92 18.04
C GLN A 258 -5.35 19.39 18.00
N VAL A 259 -4.43 18.82 17.21
CA VAL A 259 -4.21 17.36 17.11
C VAL A 259 -3.36 16.85 18.27
N SER A 260 -2.18 17.45 18.44
CA SER A 260 -1.19 17.09 19.45
C SER A 260 -0.28 18.30 19.70
N PRO A 261 -0.51 19.07 20.79
CA PRO A 261 0.31 20.25 21.11
C PRO A 261 1.80 19.94 21.18
N ASN A 262 2.16 18.75 21.65
CA ASN A 262 3.55 18.33 21.81
C ASN A 262 4.33 18.26 20.48
N ILE A 263 3.66 18.14 19.33
CA ILE A 263 4.32 18.11 18.02
C ILE A 263 5.00 19.45 17.67
N LEU A 264 4.60 20.53 18.35
CA LEU A 264 5.06 21.89 18.11
C LEU A 264 5.99 22.43 19.20
N LEU A 265 6.20 21.66 20.29
CA LEU A 265 7.12 21.99 21.37
C LEU A 265 8.51 21.50 21.01
#